data_AF-A0A6I5X1Y4-F1
#
_entry.id   AF-A0A6I5X1Y4-F1
#
_cell.length_a   1.000
_cell.length_b   1.000
_cell.length_c   1.000
_cell.angle_alpha   90.00
_cell.angle_beta   90.00
_cell.angle_gamma   90.00
#
_symmetry.space_group_name_H-M   'P 1'
#
loop_
_entity.id
_entity.type
_entity.pdbx_description
1 polymer ?
#
loop_
_entity_poly.entity_id
_entity_poly.type
_entity_poly.pdbx_seq_one_letter_code
_entity_poly.pdbx_strand_id
1 'polypeptide(L)'
;MTLVNLVWMLTALAAVVVLLTRSRLVATEKQSGVTQTPVALLNAHSGFGVLALATWVAWLVGAPRWAGWVAVVAWWVVAVIGLMVLARWVPANGRHGRGATNDGWAHGPWLSVLGHVGMLLGIAFFTWFFVANRL
;
A
#
# COMPACT_ATOMS: atom_id res chain seq x y z
N MET A 1 24.42 3.62 -5.71
CA MET A 1 23.50 2.50 -5.35
C MET A 1 23.36 1.59 -6.55
N THR A 2 23.42 0.26 -6.35
CA THR A 2 23.16 -0.71 -7.42
C THR A 2 21.65 -0.93 -7.59
N LEU A 3 21.23 -1.45 -8.75
CA LEU A 3 19.81 -1.75 -9.03
C LEU A 3 19.23 -2.77 -8.03
N VAL A 4 20.02 -3.78 -7.66
CA VAL A 4 19.67 -4.80 -6.67
C VAL A 4 19.43 -4.17 -5.29
N ASN A 5 20.29 -3.25 -4.84
CA ASN A 5 20.12 -2.57 -3.56
C ASN A 5 18.84 -1.71 -3.55
N LEU A 6 18.51 -1.06 -4.67
CA LEU A 6 17.27 -0.31 -4.81
C LEU A 6 16.04 -1.21 -4.70
N VAL A 7 16.05 -2.38 -5.33
CA VAL A 7 14.94 -3.35 -5.26
C VAL A 7 14.71 -3.82 -3.82
N TRP A 8 15.77 -4.19 -3.10
CA TRP A 8 15.66 -4.59 -1.70
C TRP A 8 15.16 -3.45 -0.79
N MET A 9 15.67 -2.24 -0.99
CA MET A 9 15.21 -1.05 -0.26
C MET A 9 13.72 -0.79 -0.50
N LEU A 10 13.27 -0.81 -1.75
CA LEU A 10 11.87 -0.63 -2.11
C LEU A 10 10.99 -1.78 -1.59
N THR A 11 11.52 -3.00 -1.53
CA THR A 11 10.81 -4.17 -0.96
C THR A 11 10.57 -3.97 0.53
N ALA A 12 11.58 -3.51 1.27
CA ALA A 12 11.43 -3.16 2.68
C ALA A 12 10.43 -2.01 2.88
N LEU A 13 10.50 -0.97 2.03
CA LEU A 13 9.56 0.15 2.09
C LEU A 13 8.11 -0.30 1.83
N ALA A 14 7.89 -1.17 0.84
CA ALA A 14 6.57 -1.72 0.53
C ALA A 14 6.01 -2.53 1.72
N ALA A 15 6.85 -3.33 2.38
CA ALA A 15 6.46 -4.05 3.60
C ALA A 15 6.02 -3.07 4.72
N VAL A 16 6.77 -1.99 4.92
CA VAL A 16 6.42 -0.93 5.88
C VAL A 16 5.08 -0.29 5.55
N VAL A 17 4.81 0.03 4.27
CA VAL A 17 3.53 0.64 3.85
C VAL A 17 2.34 -0.28 4.16
N VAL A 18 2.46 -1.59 3.89
CA VAL A 18 1.39 -2.57 4.19
C VAL A 18 1.08 -2.60 5.68
N LEU A 19 2.11 -2.60 6.54
CA LEU A 19 1.97 -2.61 7.98
C LEU A 19 1.38 -1.30 8.51
N LEU A 20 1.93 -0.15 8.06
CA LEU A 20 1.48 1.17 8.48
C LEU A 20 0.02 1.42 8.12
N THR A 21 -0.46 0.90 6.99
CA THR A 21 -1.87 1.04 6.58
C THR A 21 -2.80 0.42 7.62
N ARG A 22 -2.47 -0.78 8.12
CA ARG A 22 -3.26 -1.45 9.16
C ARG A 22 -3.17 -0.72 10.49
N SER A 23 -1.97 -0.40 10.96
CA SER A 23 -1.78 0.32 12.23
C SER A 23 -2.48 1.67 12.23
N ARG A 24 -2.47 2.38 11.10
CA ARG A 24 -3.18 3.66 10.95
C ARG A 24 -4.68 3.52 11.01
N LEU A 25 -5.24 2.57 10.26
CA LEU A 25 -6.69 2.43 10.20
C LEU A 25 -7.26 2.03 11.56
N VAL A 26 -6.56 1.17 12.31
CA VAL A 26 -6.91 0.86 13.71
C VAL A 26 -6.81 2.10 14.60
N ALA A 27 -5.76 2.91 14.47
CA ALA A 27 -5.59 4.12 15.27
C ALA A 27 -6.60 5.25 14.95
N THR A 28 -7.10 5.30 13.72
CA THR A 28 -7.99 6.37 13.22
C THR A 28 -9.47 5.97 13.15
N GLU A 29 -9.82 4.74 13.54
CA GLU A 29 -11.21 4.24 13.53
C GLU A 29 -12.18 5.12 14.33
N LYS A 30 -11.72 5.79 15.39
CA LYS A 30 -12.57 6.67 16.22
C LYS A 30 -12.56 8.14 15.80
N GLN A 31 -11.89 8.50 14.69
CA GLN A 31 -11.75 9.89 14.26
C GLN A 31 -13.04 10.40 13.61
N SER A 32 -13.62 11.48 14.15
CA SER A 32 -14.80 12.12 13.56
C SER A 32 -14.46 12.84 12.25
N GLY A 33 -15.38 12.80 11.28
CA GLY A 33 -15.24 13.52 10.00
C GLY A 33 -14.53 12.75 8.89
N VAL A 34 -14.24 11.45 9.10
CA VAL A 34 -13.63 10.55 8.11
C VAL A 34 -14.53 9.34 7.90
N THR A 35 -14.66 8.87 6.65
CA THR A 35 -15.46 7.68 6.35
C THR A 35 -14.78 6.43 6.91
N GLN A 36 -15.54 5.60 7.62
CA GLN A 36 -15.03 4.33 8.16
C GLN A 36 -14.66 3.37 7.03
N THR A 37 -13.52 2.70 7.17
CA THR A 37 -13.06 1.72 6.17
C THR A 37 -13.58 0.34 6.55
N PRO A 38 -14.22 -0.41 5.63
CA PRO A 38 -14.68 -1.76 5.93
C PRO A 38 -13.54 -2.69 6.36
N VAL A 39 -13.74 -3.46 7.43
CA VAL A 39 -12.74 -4.41 7.95
C VAL A 39 -12.33 -5.44 6.89
N ALA A 40 -13.26 -5.85 6.03
CA ALA A 40 -12.98 -6.74 4.90
C ALA A 40 -11.94 -6.15 3.92
N LEU A 41 -12.04 -4.84 3.64
CA LEU A 41 -11.11 -4.15 2.76
C LEU A 41 -9.72 -4.06 3.39
N LEU A 42 -9.66 -3.79 4.70
CA LEU A 42 -8.40 -3.78 5.46
C LEU A 42 -7.75 -5.18 5.50
N ASN A 43 -8.54 -6.23 5.75
CA ASN A 43 -8.05 -7.60 5.74
C ASN A 43 -7.56 -8.03 4.35
N ALA A 44 -8.26 -7.65 3.29
CA ALA A 44 -7.83 -7.89 1.92
C ALA A 44 -6.50 -7.18 1.63
N HIS A 45 -6.37 -5.89 1.99
CA HIS A 45 -5.12 -5.15 1.83
C HIS A 45 -3.94 -5.84 2.51
N SER A 46 -4.09 -6.23 3.77
CA SER A 46 -3.03 -6.91 4.51
C SER A 46 -2.75 -8.32 3.99
N GLY A 47 -3.78 -9.09 3.66
CA GLY A 47 -3.63 -10.45 3.13
C GLY A 47 -2.91 -10.47 1.78
N PHE A 48 -3.36 -9.66 0.82
CA PHE A 48 -2.67 -9.52 -0.46
C PHE A 48 -1.27 -8.91 -0.30
N GLY A 49 -1.06 -7.99 0.65
CA GLY A 49 0.25 -7.41 0.93
C GLY A 49 1.26 -8.45 1.42
N VAL A 50 0.86 -9.34 2.32
CA VAL A 50 1.71 -10.45 2.78
C VAL A 50 1.98 -11.44 1.65
N LEU A 51 0.96 -11.81 0.88
CA LEU A 51 1.10 -12.70 -0.28
C LEU A 51 2.08 -12.12 -1.31
N ALA A 52 1.90 -10.85 -1.67
CA ALA A 52 2.74 -10.15 -2.63
C ALA A 52 4.19 -10.06 -2.16
N LEU A 53 4.41 -9.70 -0.89
CA LEU A 53 5.75 -9.63 -0.31
C LEU A 53 6.44 -11.00 -0.27
N ALA A 54 5.74 -12.03 0.20
CA ALA A 54 6.30 -13.37 0.32
C ALA A 54 6.70 -13.95 -1.05
N THR A 55 5.79 -13.85 -2.03
CA THR A 55 6.05 -14.34 -3.39
C THR A 55 7.11 -13.51 -4.13
N TRP A 56 7.16 -12.20 -3.89
CA TRP A 56 8.21 -11.32 -4.42
C TRP A 56 9.58 -11.69 -3.89
N VAL A 57 9.73 -11.80 -2.56
CA VAL A 57 11.00 -12.18 -1.92
C VAL A 57 11.43 -13.57 -2.35
N ALA A 58 10.51 -14.53 -2.42
CA ALA A 58 10.80 -15.87 -2.91
C ALA A 58 11.38 -15.82 -4.34
N TRP A 59 10.78 -15.02 -5.24
CA TRP A 59 11.29 -14.85 -6.60
C TRP A 59 12.69 -14.19 -6.61
N LEU A 60 12.92 -13.14 -5.82
CA LEU A 60 14.23 -12.48 -5.71
C LEU A 60 15.35 -13.42 -5.26
N VAL A 61 15.05 -14.45 -4.47
CA VAL A 61 16.03 -15.42 -3.97
C VAL A 61 16.10 -16.72 -4.78
N GLY A 62 15.44 -16.77 -5.95
CA GLY A 62 15.59 -17.87 -6.91
C GLY A 62 14.37 -18.77 -7.10
N ALA A 63 13.19 -18.42 -6.56
CA ALA A 63 11.96 -19.14 -6.89
C ALA A 63 11.62 -18.98 -8.38
N PRO A 64 10.82 -19.90 -8.96
CA PRO A 64 10.51 -19.88 -10.39
C PRO A 64 9.78 -18.60 -10.81
N ARG A 65 9.87 -18.26 -12.10
CA ARG A 65 9.31 -17.02 -12.67
C ARG A 65 7.82 -16.80 -12.40
N TRP A 66 7.03 -17.88 -12.27
CA TRP A 66 5.60 -17.75 -11.95
C TRP A 66 5.36 -17.08 -10.59
N ALA A 67 6.27 -17.23 -9.61
CA ALA A 67 6.16 -16.58 -8.31
C ALA A 67 6.24 -15.05 -8.44
N GLY A 68 7.11 -14.55 -9.33
CA GLY A 68 7.19 -13.12 -9.64
C GLY A 68 5.94 -12.58 -10.32
N TRP A 69 5.28 -13.35 -11.19
CA TRP A 69 3.98 -12.96 -11.75
C TRP A 69 2.90 -12.87 -10.68
N VAL A 70 2.79 -13.87 -9.80
CA VAL A 70 1.86 -13.86 -8.68
C VAL A 70 2.10 -12.63 -7.79
N ALA A 71 3.37 -12.33 -7.50
CA ALA A 71 3.76 -11.17 -6.72
C ALA A 71 3.33 -9.85 -7.34
N VAL A 72 3.61 -9.65 -8.65
CA VAL A 72 3.25 -8.44 -9.38
C VAL A 72 1.73 -8.23 -9.39
N VAL A 73 0.96 -9.28 -9.70
CA VAL A 73 -0.51 -9.21 -9.69
C VAL A 73 -1.03 -8.87 -8.29
N ALA A 74 -0.52 -9.55 -7.26
CA ALA A 74 -0.92 -9.30 -5.87
C ALA A 74 -0.58 -7.87 -5.43
N TRP A 75 0.58 -7.33 -5.79
CA TRP A 75 0.94 -5.95 -5.49
C TRP A 75 0.05 -4.92 -6.19
N TRP A 76 -0.37 -5.17 -7.44
CA TRP A 76 -1.35 -4.31 -8.11
C TRP A 76 -2.69 -4.31 -7.39
N VAL A 77 -3.17 -5.48 -6.93
CA VAL A 77 -4.38 -5.57 -6.10
C VAL A 77 -4.23 -4.75 -4.82
N VAL A 78 -3.10 -4.86 -4.11
CA VAL A 78 -2.81 -4.06 -2.91
C VAL A 78 -2.82 -2.56 -3.22
N ALA A 79 -2.18 -2.14 -4.31
CA ALA A 79 -2.14 -0.73 -4.72
C ALA A 79 -3.55 -0.19 -4.99
N VAL A 80 -4.39 -0.94 -5.72
CA VAL A 80 -5.79 -0.55 -5.98
C VAL A 80 -6.59 -0.44 -4.68
N ILE A 81 -6.51 -1.44 -3.80
CA ILE A 81 -7.19 -1.40 -2.50
C ILE A 81 -6.72 -0.19 -1.69
N GLY A 82 -5.42 0.06 -1.67
CA GLY A 82 -4.83 1.21 -1.00
C GLY A 82 -5.31 2.57 -1.53
N LEU A 83 -5.51 2.68 -2.84
CA LEU A 83 -6.13 3.87 -3.44
C LEU A 83 -7.61 4.01 -3.03
N MET A 84 -8.36 2.91 -2.94
CA MET A 84 -9.74 2.95 -2.41
C MET A 84 -9.75 3.42 -0.94
N VAL A 85 -8.73 3.04 -0.18
CA VAL A 85 -8.53 3.48 1.21
C VAL A 85 -8.23 4.99 1.31
N LEU A 86 -7.65 5.62 0.28
CA LEU A 86 -7.51 7.08 0.21
C LEU A 86 -8.84 7.80 -0.02
N ALA A 87 -9.78 7.18 -0.74
CA ALA A 87 -11.07 7.80 -1.05
C ALA A 87 -11.86 8.21 0.20
N ARG A 88 -11.56 7.63 1.38
CA ARG A 88 -12.16 7.99 2.66
C ARG A 88 -11.93 9.45 3.09
N TRP A 89 -10.90 10.08 2.55
CA TRP A 89 -10.52 11.47 2.83
C TRP A 89 -11.13 12.48 1.87
N VAL A 90 -11.86 12.02 0.84
CA VAL A 90 -12.59 12.92 -0.06
C VAL A 90 -13.71 13.60 0.77
N PRO A 91 -13.77 14.95 0.81
CA PRO A 91 -14.77 15.66 1.59
C PRO A 91 -16.19 15.22 1.18
N ALA A 92 -16.96 14.72 2.14
CA ALA A 92 -18.40 14.55 1.95
C ALA A 92 -19.04 15.94 2.04
N ASN A 93 -19.49 16.50 0.91
CA ASN A 93 -20.11 17.83 0.82
C ASN A 93 -21.53 17.92 1.45
N GLY A 94 -21.78 17.23 2.56
CA GLY A 94 -23.05 17.25 3.27
C GLY A 94 -23.13 18.35 4.32
N ARG A 95 -24.29 19.01 4.45
CA ARG A 95 -24.59 20.06 5.46
C ARG A 95 -24.39 19.64 6.92
N HIS A 96 -24.17 18.35 7.19
CA HIS A 96 -23.94 17.77 8.53
C HIS A 96 -22.52 17.19 8.72
N GLY A 97 -21.60 17.39 7.77
CA GLY A 97 -20.22 16.94 7.89
C GLY A 97 -19.45 17.78 8.90
N ARG A 98 -19.05 17.19 10.04
CA ARG A 98 -17.99 17.79 10.88
C ARG A 98 -16.64 17.59 10.18
N GLY A 99 -15.84 18.64 10.07
CA GLY A 99 -14.47 18.57 9.56
C GLY A 99 -13.61 17.61 10.39
N ALA A 100 -12.61 16.99 9.76
CA ALA A 100 -11.65 16.15 10.45
C ALA A 100 -10.95 16.95 11.56
N THR A 101 -10.99 16.46 12.80
CA THR A 101 -10.56 17.20 14.00
C THR A 101 -9.05 17.19 14.25
N ASN A 102 -8.26 16.54 13.37
CA ASN A 102 -6.82 16.41 13.52
C ASN A 102 -6.14 16.23 12.14
N ASP A 103 -5.58 17.31 11.61
CA ASP A 103 -5.01 17.46 10.26
C ASP A 103 -3.47 17.54 10.24
N GLY A 104 -2.80 17.19 11.35
CA GLY A 104 -1.33 17.15 11.41
C GLY A 104 -0.70 16.17 10.41
N TRP A 105 0.56 16.39 10.02
CA TRP A 105 1.26 15.63 8.97
C TRP A 105 1.15 14.10 9.09
N ALA A 106 1.27 13.60 10.33
CA ALA A 106 1.05 12.20 10.62
C ALA A 106 -0.45 11.86 10.74
N HIS A 107 -1.31 12.66 11.35
CA HIS A 107 -2.69 12.22 11.65
C HIS A 107 -3.70 12.50 10.52
N GLY A 108 -3.32 13.36 9.57
CA GLY A 108 -4.10 13.70 8.39
C GLY A 108 -3.83 12.82 7.16
N PRO A 109 -4.35 13.21 5.99
CA PRO A 109 -4.31 12.40 4.77
C PRO A 109 -2.90 12.25 4.19
N TRP A 110 -1.97 13.16 4.48
CA TRP A 110 -0.71 13.27 3.75
C TRP A 110 0.19 12.03 3.86
N LEU A 111 0.36 11.47 5.06
CA LEU A 111 1.15 10.23 5.19
C LEU A 111 0.50 9.05 4.45
N SER A 112 -0.83 9.01 4.44
CA SER A 112 -1.58 8.01 3.68
C SER A 112 -1.35 8.20 2.18
N VAL A 113 -1.45 9.43 1.67
CA VAL A 113 -1.20 9.75 0.25
C VAL A 113 0.22 9.35 -0.14
N LEU A 114 1.22 9.72 0.66
CA LEU A 114 2.62 9.37 0.41
C LEU A 114 2.82 7.85 0.32
N GLY A 115 2.27 7.09 1.27
CA GLY A 115 2.40 5.64 1.27
C GLY A 115 1.79 4.99 0.03
N HIS A 116 0.59 5.40 -0.36
CA HIS A 116 -0.13 4.79 -1.47
C HIS A 116 0.37 5.23 -2.86
N VAL A 117 0.72 6.51 -3.02
CA VAL A 117 1.36 6.99 -4.27
C VAL A 117 2.76 6.39 -4.41
N GLY A 118 3.53 6.35 -3.32
CA GLY A 118 4.83 5.67 -3.29
C GLY A 118 4.71 4.19 -3.64
N MET A 119 3.68 3.51 -3.14
CA MET A 119 3.38 2.12 -3.48
C MET A 119 3.04 1.95 -4.97
N LEU A 120 2.25 2.85 -5.55
CA LEU A 120 1.90 2.82 -6.97
C LEU A 120 3.14 2.97 -7.87
N LEU A 121 4.03 3.90 -7.54
CA LEU A 121 5.30 4.08 -8.23
C LEU A 121 6.22 2.87 -8.03
N GLY A 122 6.26 2.32 -6.81
CA GLY A 122 7.02 1.14 -6.45
C GLY A 122 6.61 -0.09 -7.25
N ILE A 123 5.30 -0.37 -7.39
CA ILE A 123 4.83 -1.50 -8.20
C ILE A 123 5.03 -1.28 -9.70
N ALA A 124 4.93 -0.05 -10.20
CA ALA A 124 5.30 0.24 -11.58
C ALA A 124 6.77 -0.10 -11.85
N PHE A 125 7.66 0.27 -10.92
CA PHE A 125 9.08 -0.08 -10.96
C PHE A 125 9.33 -1.59 -10.84
N PHE A 126 8.68 -2.29 -9.89
CA PHE A 126 8.81 -3.75 -9.76
C PHE A 126 8.32 -4.50 -11.00
N THR A 127 7.21 -4.03 -11.60
CA THR A 127 6.67 -4.58 -12.84
C THR A 127 7.70 -4.43 -13.97
N TRP A 128 8.27 -3.24 -14.15
CA TRP A 128 9.32 -3.01 -15.14
C TRP A 128 10.55 -3.89 -14.88
N PHE A 129 11.04 -3.94 -13.64
CA PHE A 129 12.21 -4.72 -13.24
C PHE A 129 12.03 -6.22 -13.54
N PHE A 130 10.86 -6.76 -13.20
CA PHE A 130 10.49 -8.16 -13.42
C PHE A 130 10.29 -8.49 -14.92
N VAL A 131 9.54 -7.67 -15.65
CA VAL A 131 9.23 -7.91 -17.06
C VAL A 131 10.47 -7.74 -17.93
N ALA A 132 11.31 -6.75 -17.66
CA ALA A 132 12.53 -6.48 -18.39
C ALA A 132 13.72 -7.40 -18.00
N ASN A 133 13.49 -8.41 -17.14
CA ASN A 133 14.49 -9.38 -16.70
C ASN A 133 15.78 -8.73 -16.19
N ARG A 134 15.65 -7.74 -15.31
CA ARG A 134 16.77 -6.93 -14.79
C ARG A 134 17.40 -7.49 -13.51
N LEU A 135 17.13 -8.76 -13.20
CA LEU A 135 17.66 -9.46 -12.02
C LEU A 135 19.14 -9.83 -12.18
#